data_AF-A0A1F6TMT3-F1
#
_entry.id   AF-A0A1F6TMT3-F1
#
_cell.length_a   1.000
_cell.length_b   1.000
_cell.length_c   1.000
_cell.angle_alpha   90.00
_cell.angle_beta   90.00
_cell.angle_gamma   90.00
#
_symmetry.space_group_name_H-M   'P 1'
#
loop_
_entity.id
_entity.type
_entity.pdbx_description
1 polymer ?
#
loop_
_entity_poly.entity_id
_entity_poly.type
_entity_poly.pdbx_seq_one_letter_code
_entity_poly.pdbx_strand_id
1 'polypeptide(L)'
;MKLLIKPVVLSLVGTGLWFLLRFLGLGDFIQGDEGGAMPSGTIAFLGVIYALLAAFTTANVWSQWVAVEEAVKTGDRQKFLQNRDKRIPRTLKALLLMFSIFLVTGFFLLYFKNPLPGGFSIFAVTMAVSAVWAVIMDLDDPFTGVWNVQIPEEWRERK
;
A
#
# COMPACT_ATOMS: atom_id res chain seq x y z
N MET A 1 9.08 13.82 0.86
CA MET A 1 8.04 14.09 -0.17
C MET A 1 7.98 13.03 -1.28
N LYS A 2 9.12 12.51 -1.78
CA LYS A 2 9.16 11.51 -2.88
C LYS A 2 8.29 10.26 -2.65
N LEU A 3 8.18 9.78 -1.39
CA LEU A 3 7.43 8.58 -1.03
C LEU A 3 5.92 8.71 -1.28
N LEU A 4 5.36 9.92 -1.12
CA LEU A 4 3.93 10.18 -1.30
C LEU A 4 3.54 10.55 -2.72
N ILE A 5 4.50 10.83 -3.61
CA ILE A 5 4.20 11.23 -5.00
C ILE A 5 3.47 10.11 -5.74
N LYS A 6 3.97 8.87 -5.65
CA LYS A 6 3.34 7.72 -6.33
C LYS A 6 1.92 7.46 -5.82
N PRO A 7 1.67 7.41 -4.49
CA PRO A 7 0.31 7.33 -3.94
C PRO A 7 -0.63 8.42 -4.45
N VAL A 8 -0.19 9.69 -4.42
CA VAL A 8 -1.01 10.83 -4.85
C VAL A 8 -1.34 10.77 -6.33
N VAL A 9 -0.35 10.46 -7.18
CA VAL A 9 -0.59 10.33 -8.63
C VAL A 9 -1.55 9.18 -8.90
N LEU A 10 -1.37 8.03 -8.25
CA LEU A 10 -2.23 6.87 -8.43
C LEU A 10 -3.67 7.14 -7.96
N SER A 11 -3.85 7.83 -6.83
CA SER A 11 -5.19 8.18 -6.33
C SER A 11 -5.88 9.22 -7.21
N LEU A 12 -5.15 10.20 -7.76
CA LEU A 12 -5.69 11.16 -8.73
C LEU A 12 -6.10 10.46 -10.02
N VAL A 13 -5.25 9.58 -10.58
CA VAL A 13 -5.58 8.81 -11.78
C VAL A 13 -6.77 7.89 -11.55
N GLY A 14 -6.81 7.18 -10.41
CA GLY A 14 -7.93 6.31 -10.06
C GLY A 14 -9.24 7.08 -9.91
N THR A 15 -9.20 8.22 -9.23
CA THR A 15 -10.39 9.08 -9.07
C THR A 15 -10.86 9.65 -10.41
N GLY A 16 -9.93 10.13 -11.23
CA GLY A 16 -10.24 10.63 -12.58
C GLY A 16 -10.83 9.54 -13.49
N LEU A 17 -10.28 8.33 -13.44
CA LEU A 17 -10.81 7.17 -14.15
C LEU A 17 -12.24 6.85 -13.70
N TRP A 18 -12.52 6.86 -12.40
CA TRP A 18 -13.87 6.63 -11.88
C TRP A 18 -14.86 7.70 -12.35
N PHE A 19 -14.48 8.98 -12.31
CA PHE A 19 -15.31 10.06 -12.85
C PHE A 19 -15.58 9.89 -14.35
N LEU A 20 -14.57 9.49 -15.12
CA LEU A 20 -14.70 9.24 -16.55
C LEU A 20 -15.64 8.07 -16.83
N LEU A 21 -15.49 6.94 -16.11
CA LEU A 21 -16.39 5.78 -16.24
C LEU A 21 -17.84 6.17 -15.91
N ARG A 22 -18.03 6.98 -14.87
CA ARG A 22 -19.35 7.49 -14.50
C ARG A 22 -19.93 8.41 -15.58
N PHE A 23 -19.13 9.30 -16.15
CA PHE A 23 -19.56 10.19 -17.22
C PHE A 23 -19.95 9.43 -18.51
N LEU A 24 -19.29 8.30 -18.78
CA LEU A 24 -19.63 7.39 -19.88
C LEU A 24 -20.92 6.58 -19.66
N GLY A 25 -21.67 6.83 -18.57
CA GLY A 25 -22.95 6.17 -18.30
C GLY A 25 -22.84 4.79 -17.65
N LEU A 26 -21.61 4.31 -17.35
CA LEU A 26 -21.42 3.04 -16.61
C LEU A 26 -21.84 3.17 -15.14
N GLY A 27 -22.00 4.39 -14.62
CA GLY A 27 -22.47 4.63 -13.26
C GLY A 27 -23.91 4.15 -13.03
N ASP A 28 -24.75 4.24 -14.06
CA ASP A 28 -26.16 3.83 -13.99
C ASP A 28 -26.31 2.30 -14.15
N PHE A 29 -25.37 1.65 -14.84
CA PHE A 29 -25.29 0.18 -14.91
C PHE A 29 -24.96 -0.48 -13.55
N ILE A 30 -24.28 0.25 -12.68
CA ILE A 30 -23.91 -0.19 -11.32
C ILE A 30 -25.08 0.01 -10.33
N GLN A 31 -26.15 0.68 -10.75
CA GLN A 31 -27.35 0.92 -9.95
C GLN A 31 -28.19 -0.37 -9.84
N GLY A 32 -27.70 -1.34 -9.07
CA GLY A 32 -28.48 -2.50 -8.64
C GLY A 32 -29.51 -2.12 -7.56
N ASP A 33 -30.46 -3.01 -7.30
CA ASP A 33 -31.58 -2.82 -6.34
C ASP A 33 -31.12 -2.42 -4.92
N GLU A 34 -29.86 -2.66 -4.56
CA GLU A 34 -29.29 -2.37 -3.23
C GLU A 34 -28.25 -1.22 -3.21
N GLY A 35 -28.14 -0.41 -4.27
CA GLY A 35 -27.24 0.75 -4.28
C GLY A 35 -25.77 0.44 -4.61
N GLY A 36 -25.54 -0.53 -5.50
CA GLY A 36 -24.22 -0.86 -6.06
C GLY A 36 -24.16 -2.28 -6.61
N ALA A 37 -23.05 -2.62 -7.25
CA ALA A 37 -22.81 -4.00 -7.74
C ALA A 37 -22.24 -4.93 -6.67
N MET A 38 -21.86 -4.40 -5.49
CA MET A 38 -21.28 -5.15 -4.37
C MET A 38 -21.98 -4.77 -3.06
N PRO A 39 -22.38 -5.74 -2.22
CA PRO A 39 -22.95 -5.45 -0.91
C PRO A 39 -21.97 -4.67 -0.04
N SER A 40 -22.45 -3.62 0.62
CA SER A 40 -21.62 -2.72 1.45
C SER A 40 -20.87 -3.46 2.57
N GLY A 41 -21.46 -4.54 3.12
CA GLY A 41 -20.83 -5.40 4.13
C GLY A 41 -19.55 -6.09 3.64
N THR A 42 -19.45 -6.41 2.34
CA THR A 42 -18.27 -7.05 1.77
C THR A 42 -17.06 -6.11 1.77
N ILE A 43 -17.28 -4.81 1.52
CA ILE A 43 -16.21 -3.81 1.53
C ILE A 43 -15.67 -3.61 2.94
N ALA A 44 -16.55 -3.52 3.94
CA ALA A 44 -16.14 -3.43 5.34
C ALA A 44 -15.30 -4.66 5.75
N PHE A 45 -15.75 -5.86 5.39
CA PHE A 45 -15.03 -7.10 5.65
C PHE A 45 -13.64 -7.13 4.98
N LEU A 46 -13.55 -6.80 3.69
CA LEU A 46 -12.27 -6.69 2.97
C LEU A 46 -11.36 -5.64 3.58
N GLY A 47 -11.92 -4.51 4.03
CA GLY A 47 -11.19 -3.43 4.67
C GLY A 47 -10.54 -3.87 5.99
N VAL A 48 -11.25 -4.64 6.81
CA VAL A 48 -10.70 -5.19 8.06
C VAL A 48 -9.56 -6.17 7.78
N ILE A 49 -9.74 -7.10 6.84
CA ILE A 49 -8.68 -8.06 6.47
C ILE A 49 -7.45 -7.31 5.96
N TYR A 50 -7.66 -6.34 5.06
CA TYR A 50 -6.58 -5.54 4.52
C TYR A 50 -5.84 -4.79 5.63
N ALA A 51 -6.55 -4.13 6.54
CA ALA A 51 -5.94 -3.38 7.64
C ALA A 51 -5.08 -4.27 8.55
N LEU A 52 -5.55 -5.48 8.87
CA LEU A 52 -4.78 -6.45 9.65
C LEU A 52 -3.51 -6.89 8.93
N LEU A 53 -3.61 -7.24 7.65
CA LEU A 53 -2.46 -7.64 6.83
C LEU A 53 -1.45 -6.49 6.67
N ALA A 54 -1.94 -5.27 6.42
CA ALA A 54 -1.14 -4.07 6.30
C ALA A 54 -0.39 -3.78 7.61
N ALA A 55 -1.08 -3.83 8.75
CA ALA A 55 -0.49 -3.59 10.06
C ALA A 55 0.60 -4.63 10.38
N PHE A 56 0.28 -5.92 10.21
CA PHE A 56 1.24 -7.01 10.44
C PHE A 56 2.47 -6.89 9.54
N THR A 57 2.27 -6.64 8.24
CA THR A 57 3.36 -6.52 7.28
C THR A 57 4.24 -5.32 7.60
N THR A 58 3.63 -4.15 7.85
CA THR A 58 4.36 -2.93 8.20
C THR A 58 5.18 -3.10 9.48
N ALA A 59 4.62 -3.73 10.51
CA ALA A 59 5.32 -3.99 11.76
C ALA A 59 6.55 -4.90 11.56
N ASN A 60 6.42 -5.96 10.75
CA ASN A 60 7.55 -6.86 10.45
C ASN A 60 8.67 -6.15 9.70
N VAL A 61 8.32 -5.33 8.71
CA VAL A 61 9.33 -4.59 7.94
C VAL A 61 10.00 -3.53 8.79
N TRP A 62 9.23 -2.82 9.61
CA TRP A 62 9.77 -1.85 10.55
C TRP A 62 10.78 -2.51 11.51
N SER A 63 10.43 -3.67 12.06
CA SER A 63 11.32 -4.44 12.93
C SER A 63 12.61 -4.87 12.21
N GLN A 64 12.53 -5.30 10.95
CA GLN A 64 13.70 -5.65 10.15
C GLN A 64 14.60 -4.44 9.89
N TRP A 65 14.00 -3.30 9.53
CA TRP A 65 14.70 -2.05 9.29
C TRP A 65 15.45 -1.58 10.56
N VAL A 66 14.78 -1.59 11.72
CA VAL A 66 15.40 -1.24 13.02
C VAL A 66 16.57 -2.16 13.34
N ALA A 67 16.44 -3.48 13.11
CA ALA A 67 17.52 -4.43 13.38
C ALA A 67 18.76 -4.17 12.50
N VAL A 68 18.57 -3.77 11.24
CA VAL A 68 19.67 -3.38 10.34
C VAL A 68 20.30 -2.06 10.81
N GLU A 69 19.48 -1.07 11.16
CA GLU A 69 19.95 0.23 11.64
C GLU A 69 20.75 0.11 12.95
N GLU A 70 20.27 -0.70 13.90
CA GLU A 70 20.94 -0.96 15.17
C GLU A 70 22.28 -1.67 14.96
N ALA A 71 22.35 -2.66 14.07
CA ALA A 71 23.60 -3.36 13.75
C ALA A 71 24.66 -2.40 13.18
N VAL A 72 24.25 -1.44 12.33
CA VAL A 72 25.15 -0.41 11.80
C VAL A 72 25.58 0.56 12.90
N LYS A 73 24.66 1.05 13.74
CA LYS A 73 24.98 1.97 14.84
C LYS A 73 25.92 1.37 15.88
N THR A 74 25.83 0.06 16.12
CA THR A 74 26.65 -0.67 17.10
C THR A 74 27.96 -1.22 16.53
N GLY A 75 28.18 -1.10 15.21
CA GLY A 75 29.36 -1.68 14.55
C GLY A 75 29.35 -3.21 14.46
N ASP A 76 28.22 -3.87 14.73
CA ASP A 76 28.09 -5.33 14.69
C ASP A 76 27.84 -5.82 13.26
N ARG A 77 28.94 -6.04 12.54
CA ARG A 77 28.92 -6.52 11.16
C ARG A 77 28.24 -7.89 11.01
N GLN A 78 28.34 -8.77 12.01
CA GLN A 78 27.74 -10.10 11.93
C GLN A 78 26.22 -10.01 11.99
N LYS A 79 25.66 -9.22 12.92
CA LYS A 79 24.21 -8.94 12.96
C LYS A 79 23.73 -8.22 11.71
N PHE A 80 24.53 -7.32 11.15
CA PHE A 80 24.20 -6.66 9.90
C PHE A 80 24.04 -7.68 8.76
N LEU A 81 25.04 -8.53 8.53
CA LEU A 81 24.99 -9.55 7.45
C LEU A 81 23.81 -10.53 7.60
N GLN A 82 23.42 -10.86 8.84
CA GLN A 82 22.29 -11.76 9.10
C GLN A 82 20.93 -11.13 8.79
N ASN A 83 20.78 -9.81 8.97
CA ASN A 83 19.49 -9.12 8.82
C ASN A 83 19.36 -8.37 7.49
N ARG A 84 20.49 -8.04 6.84
CA ARG A 84 20.54 -7.30 5.58
C ARG A 84 19.69 -7.92 4.47
N ASP A 85 19.71 -9.25 4.38
CA ASP A 85 19.08 -10.00 3.30
C ASP A 85 17.69 -10.55 3.69
N LYS A 86 17.25 -10.29 4.94
CA LYS A 86 15.87 -10.55 5.34
C LYS A 86 14.97 -9.56 4.59
N ARG A 87 14.03 -10.13 3.86
CA ARG A 87 13.02 -9.42 3.07
C ARG A 87 11.68 -10.05 3.37
N ILE A 88 10.61 -9.29 3.18
CA ILE A 88 9.27 -9.86 3.29
C ILE A 88 9.10 -10.99 2.26
N PRO A 89 8.53 -12.14 2.63
CA PRO A 89 8.18 -13.19 1.68
C PRO A 89 7.32 -12.64 0.54
N ARG A 90 7.64 -13.04 -0.71
CA ARG A 90 6.89 -12.60 -1.90
C ARG A 90 5.39 -12.89 -1.79
N THR A 91 5.04 -13.99 -1.13
CA THR A 91 3.64 -14.40 -0.87
C THR A 91 2.88 -13.35 -0.06
N LEU A 92 3.49 -12.76 0.98
CA LEU A 92 2.82 -11.76 1.80
C LEU A 92 2.61 -10.44 1.03
N LYS A 93 3.58 -10.06 0.20
CA LYS A 93 3.42 -8.91 -0.72
C LYS A 93 2.30 -9.14 -1.74
N ALA A 94 2.22 -10.34 -2.31
CA ALA A 94 1.16 -10.69 -3.26
C ALA A 94 -0.23 -10.69 -2.61
N LEU A 95 -0.33 -11.22 -1.38
CA LEU A 95 -1.57 -11.22 -0.61
C LEU A 95 -2.03 -9.78 -0.33
N LEU A 96 -1.13 -8.92 0.16
CA LEU A 96 -1.42 -7.52 0.40
C LEU A 96 -1.89 -6.81 -0.88
N LEU A 97 -1.20 -7.02 -2.00
CA LEU A 97 -1.57 -6.44 -3.30
C LEU A 97 -2.96 -6.91 -3.76
N MET A 98 -3.26 -8.20 -3.63
CA MET A 98 -4.54 -8.77 -4.00
C MET A 98 -5.69 -8.13 -3.20
N PHE A 99 -5.54 -8.00 -1.88
CA PHE A 99 -6.54 -7.32 -1.05
C PHE A 99 -6.64 -5.82 -1.33
N SER A 100 -5.53 -5.14 -1.66
CA SER A 100 -5.57 -3.74 -2.10
C SER A 100 -6.42 -3.58 -3.36
N ILE A 101 -6.26 -4.46 -4.35
CA ILE A 101 -7.03 -4.44 -5.59
C ILE A 101 -8.50 -4.68 -5.29
N PHE A 102 -8.84 -5.73 -4.52
CA PHE A 102 -10.23 -6.00 -4.16
C PHE A 102 -10.89 -4.85 -3.40
N LEU A 103 -10.17 -4.21 -2.48
CA LEU A 103 -10.69 -3.09 -1.71
C LEU A 103 -10.97 -1.89 -2.62
N VAL A 104 -10.00 -1.49 -3.46
CA VAL A 104 -10.18 -0.36 -4.40
C VAL A 104 -11.30 -0.67 -5.39
N THR A 105 -11.31 -1.87 -5.99
CA THR A 105 -12.38 -2.29 -6.91
C THR A 105 -13.75 -2.28 -6.22
N GLY A 106 -13.84 -2.71 -4.97
CA GLY A 106 -15.09 -2.64 -4.19
C GLY A 106 -15.63 -1.22 -4.09
N PHE A 107 -14.77 -0.23 -3.79
CA PHE A 107 -15.17 1.18 -3.77
C PHE A 107 -15.51 1.73 -5.16
N PHE A 108 -14.87 1.26 -6.22
CA PHE A 108 -15.22 1.63 -7.60
C PHE A 108 -16.62 1.14 -8.00
N LEU A 109 -17.04 -0.02 -7.47
CA LEU A 109 -18.33 -0.65 -7.74
C LEU A 109 -19.47 -0.15 -6.83
N LEU A 110 -19.19 0.76 -5.90
CA LEU A 110 -20.22 1.41 -5.11
C LEU A 110 -20.95 2.48 -5.92
N TYR A 111 -22.28 2.46 -5.83
CA TYR A 111 -23.08 3.53 -6.39
C TYR A 111 -23.19 4.70 -5.40
N PHE A 112 -22.71 5.86 -5.80
CA PHE A 112 -22.83 7.09 -5.01
C PHE A 112 -23.84 8.02 -5.66
N LYS A 113 -24.96 8.34 -5.00
CA LYS A 113 -25.95 9.30 -5.53
C LYS A 113 -25.29 10.65 -5.91
N ASN A 114 -24.44 11.16 -5.04
CA ASN A 114 -23.64 12.36 -5.30
C ASN A 114 -22.23 11.96 -5.78
N PRO A 115 -21.73 12.51 -6.90
CA PRO A 115 -20.44 12.12 -7.44
C PRO A 115 -19.25 12.64 -6.60
N LEU A 116 -19.41 13.77 -5.91
CA LEU A 116 -18.34 14.36 -5.09
C LEU A 116 -17.92 13.46 -3.90
N PRO A 117 -18.83 12.98 -3.03
CA PRO A 117 -18.47 12.03 -1.98
C PRO A 117 -17.84 10.75 -2.51
N GLY A 118 -18.34 10.20 -3.63
CA GLY A 118 -17.79 8.99 -4.23
C GLY A 118 -16.35 9.18 -4.70
N GLY A 119 -16.08 10.28 -5.40
CA GLY A 119 -14.73 10.64 -5.81
C GLY A 119 -13.78 10.80 -4.62
N PHE A 120 -14.22 11.44 -3.54
CA PHE A 120 -13.43 11.57 -2.33
C PHE A 120 -13.14 10.22 -1.65
N SER A 121 -14.14 9.33 -1.58
CA SER A 121 -13.96 7.99 -1.01
C SER A 121 -12.95 7.16 -1.81
N ILE A 122 -13.03 7.19 -3.15
CA ILE A 122 -12.11 6.47 -4.02
C ILE A 122 -10.69 7.04 -3.94
N PHE A 123 -10.57 8.36 -3.90
CA PHE A 123 -9.29 9.02 -3.67
C PHE A 123 -8.69 8.57 -2.34
N ALA A 124 -9.47 8.65 -1.26
CA ALA A 124 -9.01 8.34 0.09
C ALA A 124 -8.58 6.88 0.23
N VAL A 125 -9.39 5.93 -0.25
CA VAL A 125 -9.04 4.51 -0.16
C VAL A 125 -7.80 4.22 -1.01
N THR A 126 -7.75 4.66 -2.27
CA THR A 126 -6.61 4.43 -3.17
C THR A 126 -5.32 5.05 -2.61
N MET A 127 -5.42 6.24 -2.03
CA MET A 127 -4.31 6.90 -1.36
C MET A 127 -3.83 6.10 -0.16
N ALA A 128 -4.73 5.59 0.68
CA ALA A 128 -4.37 4.81 1.86
C ALA A 128 -3.66 3.50 1.50
N VAL A 129 -4.24 2.68 0.61
CA VAL A 129 -3.62 1.40 0.18
C VAL A 129 -2.26 1.62 -0.49
N SER A 130 -2.17 2.61 -1.38
CA SER A 130 -0.91 2.89 -2.09
C SER A 130 0.16 3.52 -1.20
N ALA A 131 -0.20 4.34 -0.21
CA ALA A 131 0.73 4.89 0.76
C ALA A 131 1.31 3.78 1.65
N VAL A 132 0.48 2.86 2.14
CA VAL A 132 0.94 1.68 2.88
C VAL A 132 1.91 0.86 2.04
N TRP A 133 1.57 0.60 0.78
CA TRP A 133 2.47 -0.11 -0.14
C TRP A 133 3.80 0.61 -0.32
N ALA A 134 3.79 1.94 -0.48
CA ALA A 134 5.00 2.74 -0.62
C ALA A 134 5.88 2.67 0.63
N VAL A 135 5.30 2.76 1.82
CA VAL A 135 6.02 2.62 3.10
C VAL A 135 6.65 1.24 3.24
N ILE A 136 5.87 0.18 2.97
CA ILE A 136 6.36 -1.21 3.05
C ILE A 136 7.54 -1.42 2.09
N MET A 137 7.44 -0.93 0.85
CA MET A 137 8.50 -1.09 -0.14
C MET A 137 9.75 -0.26 0.18
N ASP A 138 9.59 0.92 0.78
CA ASP A 138 10.72 1.78 1.18
C ASP A 138 11.49 1.17 2.35
N LEU A 139 10.77 0.65 3.35
CA LEU A 139 11.39 0.04 4.53
C LEU A 139 11.95 -1.37 4.25
N ASP A 140 11.39 -2.11 3.29
CA ASP A 140 11.89 -3.44 2.91
C ASP A 140 13.23 -3.36 2.17
N ASP A 141 13.57 -2.23 1.54
CA ASP A 141 14.91 -1.97 1.02
C ASP A 141 15.62 -0.84 1.79
N PRO A 142 16.31 -1.16 2.90
CA PRO A 142 16.96 -0.17 3.76
C PRO A 142 18.12 0.59 3.10
N PHE A 143 18.46 0.31 1.84
CA PHE A 143 19.63 0.88 1.15
C PHE A 143 19.29 1.90 0.08
N THR A 144 18.10 1.83 -0.52
CA THR A 144 17.75 2.68 -1.67
C THR A 144 16.57 3.61 -1.40
N GLY A 145 15.84 3.40 -0.30
CA GLY A 145 14.67 4.16 0.10
C GLY A 145 14.95 5.57 0.64
N VAL A 146 13.86 6.27 0.96
CA VAL A 146 13.89 7.55 1.70
C VAL A 146 14.40 7.34 3.12
N TRP A 147 14.03 6.22 3.75
CA TRP A 147 14.58 5.79 5.04
C TRP A 147 15.80 4.88 4.83
N ASN A 148 16.88 5.47 4.32
CA ASN A 148 18.13 4.74 4.11
C ASN A 148 18.98 4.63 5.38
N VAL A 149 19.55 3.45 5.59
CA VAL A 149 20.56 3.23 6.62
C VAL A 149 21.92 3.58 6.04
N GLN A 150 22.65 4.50 6.68
CA GLN A 150 23.98 4.89 6.22
C GLN A 150 25.02 3.82 6.57
N ILE A 151 25.30 2.94 5.62
CA ILE A 151 26.29 1.88 5.79
C ILE A 151 27.71 2.43 5.55
N PRO A 152 28.69 2.08 6.42
CA PRO A 152 30.12 2.28 6.17
C PRO A 152 30.56 1.69 4.81
N GLU A 153 31.45 2.38 4.09
CA GLU A 153 31.92 1.96 2.76
C GLU A 153 32.55 0.56 2.77
N GLU A 154 33.30 0.23 3.82
CA GLU A 154 33.90 -1.09 4.05
C GLU A 154 32.88 -2.26 4.06
N TRP A 155 31.60 -2.00 4.33
CA TRP A 155 30.57 -3.05 4.35
C TRP A 155 29.77 -3.12 3.05
N ARG A 156 29.96 -2.19 2.11
CA ARG A 156 29.28 -2.18 0.80
C ARG A 156 29.86 -3.18 -0.20
N GLU A 157 31.12 -3.59 -0.03
CA GLU A 157 31.93 -4.17 -1.13
C GLU A 157 31.85 -5.69 -1.34
N ARG A 158 30.88 -6.43 -0.79
CA ARG A 158 30.71 -7.85 -1.17
C ARG A 158 29.27 -8.18 -1.52
N LYS A 159 28.97 -8.04 -2.81
CA LYS A 159 28.01 -8.89 -3.52
C LYS A 159 28.72 -10.18 -3.93
#